data_AF-A0A1F2HE51-F1
#
_entry.id   AF-A0A1F2HE51-F1
#
_cell.length_a   1.000
_cell.length_b   1.000
_cell.length_c   1.000
_cell.angle_alpha   90.00
_cell.angle_beta   90.00
_cell.angle_gamma   90.00
#
_symmetry.space_group_name_H-M   'P 1'
#
loop_
_entity.id
_entity.type
_entity.pdbx_description
1 polymer ?
#
loop_
_entity_poly.entity_id
_entity_poly.type
_entity_poly.pdbx_seq_one_letter_code
_entity_poly.pdbx_strand_id
1 'polypeptide(L)'
;MKLGKKNVIRKETLLGVGLILCLAIGLFVQKKGEWYPTQGKEAYLTGKVPSTASVVKDLDKDTLVLYDSENETSQRAWKQFEQILKDMRMGAKLVDVAKHESYSLSDYKKVVLLVTDLSRMEDQVQPLMDWTEKGGQTLFAVTMGKESNLDAIDHNLGVSYSNFEMDEVKEIYVDPDFMIGGGRNYKIEEPFESARKVSLESDVKVHAKTTDDSHTPLIWEKSYGKGKFVVDNLGIYERNVRGIYAASYSLLTEATVYPVINGSTYYIDDFPSPVPAGDGRFVKRDYDMSVSEFYTNVWWPDLLKLHEKYGIVHTGVVIENYEAQTDGEIVQQNDLDRFKYFGNSLLANGGELGYHGYNHQPLSPSSVNYGEKYASYKTWKDKAAMKASLSELIRFVNQLFPKAQKSVYVPPSNILSKEGREVIVNDFPEIKAISSNYFPGDFTYSQEFEVSPDGMIEEPRTVSGAVWDDFSQMTVFSEMNMHYVNNHFLHPDDVLDVDRGAELGWAKMYKALDKEVSWVHNMSPSLRNLTGSELAGAVQRYGILKVSQKYTKDALKIDLENFHDHAYLMVRLNQNEVKKVKNGKVTHLTGDLYLLEATNKSVTITLK
;
A
#
# COMPACT_ATOMS: atom_id res chain seq x y z
N MET A 1 34.11 -3.17 79.89
CA MET A 1 33.51 -2.18 78.96
C MET A 1 34.15 -2.33 77.58
N LYS A 2 33.47 -3.00 76.64
CA LYS A 2 33.68 -2.90 75.18
C LYS A 2 32.42 -3.47 74.52
N LEU A 3 31.53 -2.59 74.05
CA LEU A 3 30.28 -2.91 73.37
C LEU A 3 30.59 -3.23 71.89
N GLY A 4 30.33 -4.47 71.47
CA GLY A 4 30.30 -4.83 70.06
C GLY A 4 28.90 -4.61 69.48
N LYS A 5 28.73 -3.63 68.59
CA LYS A 5 27.52 -3.47 67.78
C LYS A 5 27.53 -4.51 66.66
N LYS A 6 26.63 -5.50 66.73
CA LYS A 6 26.29 -6.36 65.58
C LYS A 6 25.48 -5.53 64.59
N ASN A 7 26.00 -5.35 63.37
CA ASN A 7 25.26 -4.79 62.24
C ASN A 7 24.18 -5.80 61.82
N VAL A 8 22.96 -5.62 62.31
CA VAL A 8 21.79 -6.35 61.84
C VAL A 8 21.29 -5.65 60.58
N ILE A 9 21.60 -6.21 59.42
CA ILE A 9 21.02 -5.76 58.14
C ILE A 9 19.52 -6.07 58.19
N ARG A 10 18.67 -5.05 58.08
CA ARG A 10 17.21 -5.21 58.11
C ARG A 10 16.75 -5.99 56.88
N LYS A 11 15.78 -6.90 57.03
CA LYS A 11 15.19 -7.69 55.93
C LYS A 11 14.74 -6.82 54.75
N GLU A 12 14.26 -5.61 55.03
CA GLU A 12 13.85 -4.59 54.04
C GLU A 12 15.02 -4.16 53.14
N THR A 13 16.22 -4.04 53.70
CA THR A 13 17.45 -3.69 52.95
C THR A 13 17.88 -4.82 52.03
N LEU A 14 17.77 -6.08 52.49
CA LEU A 14 18.02 -7.26 51.66
C LEU A 14 17.00 -7.40 50.52
N LEU A 15 15.74 -7.06 50.78
CA LEU A 15 14.68 -7.05 49.76
C LEU A 15 14.94 -5.97 48.70
N GLY A 16 15.31 -4.76 49.13
CA GLY A 16 15.63 -3.64 48.23
C GLY A 16 16.86 -3.92 47.37
N VAL A 17 17.93 -4.48 47.95
CA VAL A 17 19.12 -4.91 47.20
C VAL A 17 18.79 -6.03 46.24
N GLY A 18 17.98 -7.01 46.64
CA GLY A 18 17.50 -8.08 45.77
C GLY A 18 16.73 -7.56 44.56
N LEU A 19 15.84 -6.59 44.77
CA LEU A 19 15.06 -5.97 43.68
C LEU A 19 15.94 -5.20 42.70
N ILE A 20 16.91 -4.44 43.21
CA ILE A 20 17.91 -3.72 42.39
C ILE A 20 18.77 -4.72 41.60
N LEU A 21 19.20 -5.83 42.22
CA LEU A 21 19.94 -6.88 41.52
C LEU A 21 19.10 -7.55 40.44
N CYS A 22 17.82 -7.83 40.69
CA CYS A 22 16.91 -8.38 39.69
C CYS A 22 16.70 -7.41 38.52
N LEU A 23 16.53 -6.11 38.79
CA LEU A 23 16.44 -5.08 37.76
C LEU A 23 17.75 -4.93 36.99
N ALA A 24 18.90 -4.96 37.68
CA ALA A 24 20.22 -4.88 37.06
C ALA A 24 20.52 -6.12 36.21
N ILE A 25 20.13 -7.32 36.65
CA ILE A 25 20.22 -8.55 35.87
C ILE A 25 19.28 -8.49 34.67
N GLY A 26 18.03 -8.03 34.85
CA GLY A 26 17.09 -7.82 33.75
C GLY A 26 17.63 -6.87 32.69
N LEU A 27 18.15 -5.72 33.10
CA LEU A 27 18.81 -4.73 32.23
C LEU A 27 20.08 -5.30 31.59
N PHE A 28 20.89 -6.08 32.31
CA PHE A 28 22.10 -6.70 31.78
C PHE A 28 21.79 -7.79 30.73
N VAL A 29 20.76 -8.61 30.97
CA VAL A 29 20.27 -9.62 30.02
C VAL A 29 19.66 -8.94 28.78
N GLN A 30 18.89 -7.87 28.97
CA GLN A 30 18.35 -7.04 27.89
C GLN A 30 19.48 -6.38 27.08
N LYS A 31 20.55 -5.91 27.73
CA LYS A 31 21.74 -5.33 27.08
C LYS A 31 22.58 -6.38 26.33
N LYS A 32 22.53 -7.66 26.74
CA LYS A 32 23.21 -8.77 26.08
C LYS A 32 22.53 -9.25 24.79
N GLY A 33 21.27 -8.89 24.54
CA GLY A 33 20.59 -9.18 23.27
C GLY A 33 20.33 -10.67 22.98
N GLU A 34 20.27 -11.52 24.01
CA GLU A 34 20.05 -12.97 23.83
C GLU A 34 18.59 -13.41 24.04
N TRP A 35 17.67 -12.49 24.33
CA TRP A 35 16.31 -12.80 24.80
C TRP A 35 15.19 -12.14 23.97
N TYR A 36 15.30 -12.20 22.64
CA TYR A 36 14.14 -11.98 21.77
C TYR A 36 13.67 -13.33 21.19
N PRO A 37 12.38 -13.68 21.31
CA PRO A 37 11.85 -14.91 20.75
C PRO A 37 11.90 -14.81 19.22
N THR A 38 12.73 -15.61 18.57
CA THR A 38 12.69 -15.78 17.12
C THR A 38 11.53 -16.71 16.79
N GLN A 39 10.36 -16.16 16.48
CA GLN A 39 9.37 -16.93 15.74
C GLN A 39 9.85 -16.98 14.29
N GLY A 40 10.59 -18.03 13.94
CA GLY A 40 10.91 -18.33 12.55
C GLY A 40 9.63 -18.71 11.81
N LYS A 41 8.81 -17.72 11.45
CA LYS A 41 7.76 -17.91 10.46
C LYS A 41 8.43 -17.85 9.09
N GLU A 42 8.25 -18.90 8.30
CA GLU A 42 8.66 -18.88 6.90
C GLU A 42 7.76 -17.87 6.15
N ALA A 43 8.22 -16.62 6.04
CA ALA A 43 7.48 -15.57 5.37
C ALA A 43 7.39 -15.85 3.85
N TYR A 44 8.50 -16.31 3.26
CA TYR A 44 8.65 -16.51 1.83
C TYR A 44 8.34 -17.94 1.40
N LEU A 45 7.81 -18.08 0.19
CA LEU A 45 7.65 -19.36 -0.49
C LEU A 45 9.02 -19.94 -0.87
N THR A 46 9.15 -21.26 -0.72
CA THR A 46 10.36 -21.99 -1.11
C THR A 46 10.29 -22.44 -2.57
N GLY A 47 11.45 -22.53 -3.24
CA GLY A 47 11.55 -23.05 -4.60
C GLY A 47 11.38 -21.97 -5.67
N LYS A 48 11.06 -22.40 -6.90
CA LYS A 48 10.91 -21.47 -8.03
C LYS A 48 9.52 -20.84 -7.99
N VAL A 49 9.48 -19.54 -7.72
CA VAL A 49 8.25 -18.73 -7.71
C VAL A 49 8.12 -18.02 -9.07
N PRO A 50 6.95 -18.09 -9.75
CA PRO A 50 6.75 -17.36 -11.00
C PRO A 50 6.69 -15.86 -10.74
N SER A 51 7.01 -15.04 -11.74
CA SER A 51 6.81 -13.60 -11.64
C SER A 51 5.34 -13.23 -11.84
N THR A 52 4.89 -12.13 -11.27
CA THR A 52 3.52 -11.62 -11.49
C THR A 52 3.23 -11.46 -12.98
N ALA A 53 4.17 -10.87 -13.73
CA ALA A 53 4.07 -10.69 -15.17
C ALA A 53 3.84 -12.01 -15.94
N SER A 54 4.46 -13.11 -15.50
CA SER A 54 4.26 -14.42 -16.13
C SER A 54 2.87 -15.00 -15.86
N VAL A 55 2.30 -14.74 -14.68
CA VAL A 55 0.96 -15.21 -14.30
C VAL A 55 -0.14 -14.46 -15.03
N VAL A 56 0.00 -13.13 -15.17
CA VAL A 56 -1.03 -12.29 -15.79
C VAL A 56 -1.09 -12.38 -17.32
N LYS A 57 -0.04 -12.94 -17.95
CA LYS A 57 0.05 -13.04 -19.43
C LYS A 57 -1.07 -13.91 -20.03
N ASP A 58 -1.45 -14.97 -19.34
CA ASP A 58 -2.36 -16.01 -19.82
C ASP A 58 -3.73 -15.95 -19.11
N LEU A 59 -4.19 -14.74 -18.75
CA LEU A 59 -5.53 -14.51 -18.22
C LEU A 59 -6.57 -14.59 -19.35
N ASP A 60 -7.72 -15.17 -19.03
CA ASP A 60 -8.88 -15.19 -19.94
C ASP A 60 -9.35 -13.75 -20.18
N LYS A 61 -9.45 -13.38 -21.46
CA LYS A 61 -9.79 -12.01 -21.88
C LYS A 61 -11.30 -11.87 -22.05
N ASP A 62 -12.02 -11.78 -20.94
CA ASP A 62 -13.48 -11.59 -20.94
C ASP A 62 -13.90 -10.12 -20.93
N THR A 63 -12.93 -9.21 -20.88
CA THR A 63 -13.11 -7.76 -20.86
C THR A 63 -12.53 -7.13 -22.13
N LEU A 64 -13.33 -6.32 -22.82
CA LEU A 64 -12.88 -5.42 -23.87
C LEU A 64 -12.61 -4.04 -23.27
N VAL A 65 -11.45 -3.46 -23.56
CA VAL A 65 -11.14 -2.08 -23.21
C VAL A 65 -11.04 -1.28 -24.49
N LEU A 66 -11.91 -0.29 -24.63
CA LEU A 66 -11.88 0.67 -25.75
C LEU A 66 -11.20 1.94 -25.26
N TYR A 67 -10.15 2.37 -25.96
CA TYR A 67 -9.41 3.58 -25.64
C TYR A 67 -9.07 4.36 -26.90
N ASP A 68 -8.72 5.64 -26.74
CA ASP A 68 -8.34 6.55 -27.82
C ASP A 68 -6.87 6.97 -27.63
N SER A 69 -5.97 6.49 -28.50
CA SER A 69 -4.54 6.84 -28.41
C SER A 69 -4.22 8.27 -28.81
N GLU A 70 -5.14 9.01 -29.44
CA GLU A 70 -4.98 10.43 -29.75
C GLU A 70 -5.46 11.34 -28.61
N ASN A 71 -6.06 10.79 -27.56
CA ASN A 71 -6.58 11.52 -26.42
C ASN A 71 -5.74 11.32 -25.15
N GLU A 72 -5.20 12.42 -24.58
CA GLU A 72 -4.32 12.35 -23.40
C GLU A 72 -5.04 11.84 -22.14
N THR A 73 -6.32 12.17 -21.96
CA THR A 73 -7.12 11.68 -20.83
C THR A 73 -7.36 10.18 -20.93
N SER A 74 -7.68 9.68 -22.13
CA SER A 74 -7.81 8.25 -22.42
C SER A 74 -6.51 7.49 -22.16
N GLN A 75 -5.36 8.03 -22.61
CA GLN A 75 -4.05 7.44 -22.35
C GLN A 75 -3.71 7.39 -20.85
N ARG A 76 -4.00 8.47 -20.11
CA ARG A 76 -3.82 8.50 -18.64
C ARG A 76 -4.71 7.48 -17.95
N ALA A 77 -5.99 7.40 -18.32
CA ALA A 77 -6.93 6.41 -17.79
C ALA A 77 -6.48 4.97 -18.09
N TRP A 78 -6.02 4.70 -19.32
CA TRP A 78 -5.51 3.38 -19.70
C TRP A 78 -4.33 2.95 -18.84
N LYS A 79 -3.36 3.84 -18.57
CA LYS A 79 -2.22 3.54 -17.69
C LYS A 79 -2.67 3.06 -16.30
N GLN A 80 -3.76 3.60 -15.77
CA GLN A 80 -4.30 3.14 -14.48
C GLN A 80 -5.10 1.85 -14.63
N PHE A 81 -5.99 1.76 -15.62
CA PHE A 81 -6.83 0.58 -15.84
C PHE A 81 -6.05 -0.67 -16.23
N GLU A 82 -4.94 -0.53 -16.95
CA GLU A 82 -4.03 -1.63 -17.25
C GLU A 82 -3.53 -2.27 -15.95
N GLN A 83 -3.07 -1.45 -15.00
CA GLN A 83 -2.58 -1.92 -13.71
C GLN A 83 -3.73 -2.42 -12.81
N ILE A 84 -4.88 -1.73 -12.77
CA ILE A 84 -6.08 -2.18 -12.01
C ILE A 84 -6.50 -3.57 -12.46
N LEU A 85 -6.66 -3.79 -13.77
CA LEU A 85 -7.10 -5.08 -14.30
C LEU A 85 -6.05 -6.18 -14.10
N LYS A 86 -4.76 -5.85 -14.26
CA LYS A 86 -3.64 -6.75 -13.94
C LYS A 86 -3.71 -7.21 -12.48
N ASP A 87 -3.85 -6.28 -11.55
CA ASP A 87 -3.87 -6.53 -10.10
C ASP A 87 -5.12 -7.29 -9.66
N MET A 88 -6.28 -6.98 -10.26
CA MET A 88 -7.51 -7.72 -10.03
C MET A 88 -7.53 -9.12 -10.69
N ARG A 89 -6.51 -9.48 -11.49
CA ARG A 89 -6.44 -10.70 -12.32
C ARG A 89 -7.56 -10.80 -13.35
N MET A 90 -7.93 -9.66 -13.93
CA MET A 90 -8.96 -9.55 -14.97
C MET A 90 -8.26 -9.42 -16.33
N GLY A 91 -8.36 -10.46 -17.16
CA GLY A 91 -7.80 -10.42 -18.50
C GLY A 91 -8.58 -9.48 -19.41
N ALA A 92 -7.86 -8.65 -20.16
CA ALA A 92 -8.45 -7.67 -21.04
C ALA A 92 -7.85 -7.69 -22.45
N LYS A 93 -8.68 -7.33 -23.43
CA LYS A 93 -8.26 -7.00 -24.79
C LYS A 93 -8.38 -5.49 -24.98
N LEU A 94 -7.25 -4.82 -25.19
CA LEU A 94 -7.21 -3.42 -25.58
C LEU A 94 -7.48 -3.28 -27.09
N VAL A 95 -8.30 -2.29 -27.45
CA VAL A 95 -8.60 -1.88 -28.82
C VAL A 95 -8.55 -0.36 -28.90
N ASP A 96 -7.78 0.14 -29.88
CA ASP A 96 -7.61 1.57 -30.13
C ASP A 96 -8.65 2.08 -31.14
N VAL A 97 -9.60 2.89 -30.67
CA VAL A 97 -10.67 3.41 -31.53
C VAL A 97 -10.13 4.44 -32.53
N ALA A 98 -9.04 5.15 -32.23
CA ALA A 98 -8.43 6.11 -33.14
C ALA A 98 -7.76 5.44 -34.35
N LYS A 99 -7.45 4.14 -34.24
CA LYS A 99 -6.89 3.33 -35.33
C LYS A 99 -7.94 2.55 -36.11
N HIS A 100 -9.23 2.71 -35.78
CA HIS A 100 -10.32 1.98 -36.42
C HIS A 100 -10.12 0.45 -36.38
N GLU A 101 -9.56 -0.06 -35.28
CA GLU A 101 -9.34 -1.48 -35.09
C GLU A 101 -10.68 -2.23 -34.94
N SER A 102 -10.84 -3.36 -35.63
CA SER A 102 -12.07 -4.15 -35.58
C SER A 102 -12.17 -4.99 -34.31
N TYR A 103 -13.36 -5.06 -33.74
CA TYR A 103 -13.67 -5.89 -32.57
C TYR A 103 -15.11 -6.43 -32.65
N SER A 104 -15.39 -7.49 -31.89
CA SER A 104 -16.74 -8.04 -31.76
C SER A 104 -17.15 -8.06 -30.29
N LEU A 105 -18.25 -7.38 -29.97
CA LEU A 105 -18.76 -7.32 -28.60
C LEU A 105 -19.18 -8.71 -28.07
N SER A 106 -19.59 -9.62 -28.96
CA SER A 106 -20.03 -10.99 -28.59
C SER A 106 -18.95 -11.85 -27.94
N ASP A 107 -17.68 -11.47 -28.10
CA ASP A 107 -16.54 -12.24 -27.60
C ASP A 107 -16.27 -11.96 -26.10
N TYR A 108 -16.93 -10.92 -25.56
CA TYR A 108 -16.68 -10.40 -24.22
C TYR A 108 -17.94 -10.43 -23.36
N LYS A 109 -17.73 -10.31 -22.05
CA LYS A 109 -18.80 -10.14 -21.06
C LYS A 109 -18.86 -8.71 -20.53
N LYS A 110 -17.71 -8.03 -20.53
CA LYS A 110 -17.54 -6.68 -19.99
C LYS A 110 -16.91 -5.78 -21.04
N VAL A 111 -17.34 -4.53 -21.08
CA VAL A 111 -16.69 -3.44 -21.82
C VAL A 111 -16.30 -2.37 -20.82
N VAL A 112 -15.04 -1.93 -20.87
CA VAL A 112 -14.56 -0.73 -20.18
C VAL A 112 -14.29 0.33 -21.25
N LEU A 113 -15.01 1.43 -21.16
CA LEU A 113 -14.88 2.55 -22.07
C LEU A 113 -13.99 3.62 -21.46
N LEU A 114 -12.83 3.85 -22.09
CA LEU A 114 -11.89 4.92 -21.77
C LEU A 114 -11.91 6.02 -22.84
N VAL A 115 -13.00 6.13 -23.60
CA VAL A 115 -13.17 7.09 -24.69
C VAL A 115 -13.96 8.29 -24.18
N THR A 116 -13.39 9.48 -24.26
CA THR A 116 -14.03 10.71 -23.74
C THR A 116 -14.97 11.37 -24.75
N ASP A 117 -14.85 11.03 -26.04
CA ASP A 117 -15.65 11.54 -27.15
C ASP A 117 -16.18 10.35 -27.96
N LEU A 118 -17.48 10.05 -27.83
CA LEU A 118 -18.07 8.86 -28.45
C LEU A 118 -18.16 8.95 -29.97
N SER A 119 -17.96 10.13 -30.58
CA SER A 119 -17.86 10.23 -32.05
C SER A 119 -16.70 9.42 -32.63
N ARG A 120 -15.67 9.15 -31.82
CA ARG A 120 -14.55 8.27 -32.16
C ARG A 120 -14.94 6.79 -32.28
N MET A 121 -16.12 6.41 -31.77
CA MET A 121 -16.64 5.06 -31.90
C MET A 121 -17.49 4.85 -33.16
N GLU A 122 -17.60 5.88 -34.02
CA GLU A 122 -18.36 5.81 -35.26
C GLU A 122 -19.79 5.26 -35.06
N ASP A 123 -20.15 4.18 -35.75
CA ASP A 123 -21.45 3.54 -35.67
C ASP A 123 -21.56 2.50 -34.54
N GLN A 124 -20.53 2.36 -33.68
CA GLN A 124 -20.46 1.32 -32.64
C GLN A 124 -21.15 1.69 -31.32
N VAL A 125 -21.59 2.95 -31.13
CA VAL A 125 -22.29 3.38 -29.92
C VAL A 125 -23.61 2.61 -29.73
N GLN A 126 -24.46 2.55 -30.76
CA GLN A 126 -25.74 1.83 -30.68
C GLN A 126 -25.56 0.31 -30.52
N PRO A 127 -24.66 -0.37 -31.27
CA PRO A 127 -24.29 -1.76 -31.02
C PRO A 127 -23.87 -2.03 -29.57
N LEU A 128 -23.12 -1.13 -28.92
CA LEU A 128 -22.75 -1.26 -27.51
C LEU A 128 -23.98 -1.20 -26.59
N MET A 129 -24.92 -0.29 -26.85
CA MET A 129 -26.17 -0.20 -26.10
C MET A 129 -27.00 -1.49 -26.24
N ASP A 130 -27.22 -1.94 -27.48
CA ASP A 130 -27.97 -3.17 -27.79
C ASP A 130 -27.34 -4.42 -27.17
N TRP A 131 -26.00 -4.49 -27.16
CA TRP A 131 -25.26 -5.57 -26.52
C TRP A 131 -25.42 -5.53 -25.00
N THR A 132 -25.33 -4.35 -24.39
CA THR A 132 -25.54 -4.16 -22.96
C THR A 132 -26.97 -4.58 -22.57
N GLU A 133 -27.99 -4.13 -23.32
CA GLU A 133 -29.39 -4.51 -23.07
C GLU A 133 -29.61 -6.03 -23.05
N LYS A 134 -28.87 -6.77 -23.89
CA LYS A 134 -28.97 -8.23 -24.00
C LYS A 134 -28.22 -9.00 -22.90
N GLY A 135 -27.48 -8.32 -22.02
CA GLY A 135 -26.76 -8.92 -20.90
C GLY A 135 -25.28 -8.55 -20.81
N GLY A 136 -24.77 -7.75 -21.74
CA GLY A 136 -23.43 -7.17 -21.63
C GLY A 136 -23.32 -6.21 -20.45
N GLN A 137 -22.11 -6.06 -19.91
CA GLN A 137 -21.83 -5.18 -18.78
C GLN A 137 -20.88 -4.07 -19.21
N THR A 138 -21.26 -2.81 -19.04
CA THR A 138 -20.48 -1.68 -19.57
C THR A 138 -20.12 -0.70 -18.47
N LEU A 139 -18.81 -0.43 -18.33
CA LEU A 139 -18.25 0.60 -17.46
C LEU A 139 -17.81 1.79 -18.33
N PHE A 140 -18.39 2.95 -18.10
CA PHE A 140 -17.86 4.23 -18.58
C PHE A 140 -16.87 4.74 -17.54
N ALA A 141 -15.58 4.52 -17.78
CA ALA A 141 -14.53 4.71 -16.79
C ALA A 141 -13.83 6.08 -16.89
N VAL A 142 -14.31 6.96 -17.76
CA VAL A 142 -13.82 8.31 -17.92
C VAL A 142 -14.98 9.31 -17.89
N THR A 143 -14.76 10.48 -17.29
CA THR A 143 -15.67 11.61 -17.42
C THR A 143 -15.80 11.98 -18.90
N MET A 144 -17.03 11.96 -19.40
CA MET A 144 -17.34 12.35 -20.77
C MET A 144 -17.90 13.77 -20.83
N GLY A 145 -17.46 14.55 -21.82
CA GLY A 145 -18.03 15.85 -22.13
C GLY A 145 -19.38 15.71 -22.83
N LYS A 146 -20.25 16.72 -22.70
CA LYS A 146 -21.52 16.75 -23.41
C LYS A 146 -21.28 16.83 -24.93
N GLU A 147 -21.80 15.87 -25.67
CA GLU A 147 -21.76 15.80 -27.13
C GLU A 147 -22.95 14.98 -27.68
N SER A 148 -23.19 15.02 -29.00
CA SER A 148 -24.42 14.51 -29.63
C SER A 148 -24.66 13.00 -29.46
N ASN A 149 -23.62 12.16 -29.51
CA ASN A 149 -23.76 10.71 -29.38
C ASN A 149 -24.01 10.33 -27.91
N LEU A 150 -23.34 10.99 -26.96
CA LEU A 150 -23.60 10.85 -25.54
C LEU A 150 -25.02 11.32 -25.18
N ASP A 151 -25.45 12.48 -25.69
CA ASP A 151 -26.81 12.99 -25.49
C ASP A 151 -27.87 12.00 -26.01
N ALA A 152 -27.58 11.27 -27.09
CA ALA A 152 -28.48 10.24 -27.61
C ALA A 152 -28.62 9.01 -26.70
N ILE A 153 -27.67 8.76 -25.80
CA ILE A 153 -27.68 7.63 -24.86
C ILE A 153 -27.79 8.03 -23.39
N ASP A 154 -27.86 9.33 -23.06
CA ASP A 154 -27.89 9.83 -21.67
C ASP A 154 -28.95 9.10 -20.82
N HIS A 155 -30.16 8.94 -21.36
CA HIS A 155 -31.25 8.20 -20.69
C HIS A 155 -30.92 6.72 -20.47
N ASN A 156 -30.20 6.06 -21.38
CA ASN A 156 -29.75 4.68 -21.18
C ASN A 156 -28.79 4.59 -19.98
N LEU A 157 -27.95 5.62 -19.79
CA LEU A 157 -27.02 5.75 -18.66
C LEU A 157 -27.69 6.26 -17.37
N GLY A 158 -29.00 6.52 -17.40
CA GLY A 158 -29.75 7.05 -16.27
C GLY A 158 -29.57 8.56 -16.04
N VAL A 159 -29.10 9.30 -17.05
CA VAL A 159 -28.98 10.76 -17.01
C VAL A 159 -30.24 11.40 -17.59
N SER A 160 -30.96 12.16 -16.76
CA SER A 160 -32.17 12.89 -17.16
C SER A 160 -31.87 14.29 -17.71
N TYR A 161 -30.74 14.87 -17.29
CA TYR A 161 -30.29 16.18 -17.71
C TYR A 161 -28.77 16.29 -17.57
N SER A 162 -28.13 16.98 -18.50
CA SER A 162 -26.68 17.20 -18.52
C SER A 162 -26.34 18.61 -18.99
N ASN A 163 -25.22 19.17 -18.50
CA ASN A 163 -24.70 20.47 -18.89
C ASN A 163 -23.36 20.32 -19.67
N PHE A 164 -22.96 21.35 -20.41
CA PHE A 164 -21.63 21.48 -21.00
C PHE A 164 -20.56 21.83 -19.95
N GLU A 165 -20.94 22.57 -18.92
CA GLU A 165 -20.06 22.90 -17.80
C GLU A 165 -19.79 21.66 -16.93
N MET A 166 -18.56 21.59 -16.41
CA MET A 166 -18.12 20.59 -15.45
C MET A 166 -18.18 21.18 -14.04
N ASP A 167 -18.46 20.34 -13.04
CA ASP A 167 -18.35 20.72 -11.63
C ASP A 167 -16.93 20.42 -11.11
N GLU A 168 -16.46 21.29 -10.21
CA GLU A 168 -15.19 21.14 -9.50
C GLU A 168 -15.31 20.13 -8.36
N VAL A 169 -14.49 19.07 -8.38
CA VAL A 169 -14.54 18.02 -7.35
C VAL A 169 -13.57 18.34 -6.22
N LYS A 170 -14.09 18.94 -5.15
CA LYS A 170 -13.31 19.30 -3.93
C LYS A 170 -13.23 18.18 -2.90
N GLU A 171 -14.32 17.44 -2.76
CA GLU A 171 -14.48 16.45 -1.73
C GLU A 171 -15.51 15.43 -2.18
N ILE A 172 -15.24 14.16 -1.92
CA ILE A 172 -16.04 13.00 -2.32
C ILE A 172 -16.67 12.40 -1.07
N TYR A 173 -17.98 12.21 -1.08
CA TYR A 173 -18.67 11.32 -0.16
C TYR A 173 -18.92 9.98 -0.84
N VAL A 174 -18.49 8.91 -0.19
CA VAL A 174 -18.69 7.53 -0.65
C VAL A 174 -19.76 6.88 0.23
N ASP A 175 -20.72 6.19 -0.40
CA ASP A 175 -21.77 5.47 0.30
C ASP A 175 -21.17 4.44 1.30
N PRO A 176 -21.65 4.39 2.56
CA PRO A 176 -21.16 3.43 3.55
C PRO A 176 -21.15 1.98 3.07
N ASP A 177 -22.11 1.56 2.24
CA ASP A 177 -22.24 0.17 1.79
C ASP A 177 -21.41 -0.12 0.52
N PHE A 178 -20.73 0.87 -0.06
CA PHE A 178 -20.00 0.68 -1.32
C PHE A 178 -18.54 0.26 -1.11
N MET A 179 -17.78 0.96 -0.28
CA MET A 179 -16.32 0.78 -0.13
C MET A 179 -15.92 0.72 1.34
N ILE A 180 -14.81 0.04 1.63
CA ILE A 180 -14.19 0.03 2.95
C ILE A 180 -13.78 1.45 3.30
N GLY A 181 -14.26 1.96 4.44
CA GLY A 181 -14.10 3.37 4.80
C GLY A 181 -15.13 4.31 4.18
N GLY A 182 -16.19 3.79 3.56
CA GLY A 182 -17.37 4.56 3.14
C GLY A 182 -18.10 5.22 4.32
N GLY A 183 -19.08 6.08 4.01
CA GLY A 183 -19.81 6.89 4.98
C GLY A 183 -19.00 8.10 5.49
N ARG A 184 -17.92 8.43 4.80
CA ARG A 184 -16.98 9.51 5.13
C ARG A 184 -16.68 10.36 3.90
N ASN A 185 -16.29 11.61 4.15
CA ASN A 185 -15.82 12.55 3.16
C ASN A 185 -14.30 12.45 2.97
N TYR A 186 -13.84 12.50 1.71
CA TYR A 186 -12.44 12.50 1.33
C TYR A 186 -12.14 13.70 0.42
N LYS A 187 -11.22 14.55 0.85
CA LYS A 187 -10.84 15.75 0.10
C LYS A 187 -9.90 15.41 -1.06
N ILE A 188 -9.97 16.23 -2.09
CA ILE A 188 -9.02 16.26 -3.19
C ILE A 188 -8.03 17.39 -2.92
N GLU A 189 -6.74 17.05 -2.85
CA GLU A 189 -5.67 18.01 -2.51
C GLU A 189 -5.58 19.15 -3.52
N GLU A 190 -5.67 18.83 -4.81
CA GLU A 190 -5.67 19.79 -5.93
C GLU A 190 -6.98 19.64 -6.72
N PRO A 191 -8.08 20.26 -6.27
CA PRO A 191 -9.38 20.12 -6.93
C PRO A 191 -9.42 20.86 -8.26
N PHE A 192 -10.21 20.33 -9.20
CA PHE A 192 -10.43 20.93 -10.52
C PHE A 192 -11.78 20.50 -11.10
N GLU A 193 -12.25 21.23 -12.10
CA GLU A 193 -13.45 20.93 -12.90
C GLU A 193 -13.26 19.61 -13.66
N SER A 194 -13.83 18.53 -13.12
CA SER A 194 -13.50 17.14 -13.49
C SER A 194 -14.71 16.21 -13.58
N ALA A 195 -15.86 16.64 -13.06
CA ALA A 195 -17.11 15.88 -13.09
C ALA A 195 -18.12 16.54 -14.01
N ARG A 196 -18.74 15.75 -14.90
CA ARG A 196 -19.87 16.21 -15.72
C ARG A 196 -21.04 16.57 -14.82
N LYS A 197 -21.56 17.79 -14.97
CA LYS A 197 -22.77 18.21 -14.26
C LYS A 197 -23.99 17.50 -14.82
N VAL A 198 -24.58 16.62 -14.01
CA VAL A 198 -25.71 15.76 -14.40
C VAL A 198 -26.78 15.66 -13.31
N SER A 199 -28.03 15.48 -13.76
CA SER A 199 -29.14 15.03 -12.91
C SER A 199 -29.53 13.62 -13.32
N LEU A 200 -29.62 12.72 -12.35
CA LEU A 200 -29.92 11.31 -12.60
C LEU A 200 -31.41 11.00 -12.48
N GLU A 201 -31.84 9.95 -13.18
CA GLU A 201 -33.16 9.36 -13.05
C GLU A 201 -33.35 8.71 -11.67
N SER A 202 -34.59 8.59 -11.20
CA SER A 202 -34.91 8.15 -9.85
C SER A 202 -34.60 6.68 -9.54
N ASP A 203 -34.40 5.87 -10.57
CA ASP A 203 -34.09 4.44 -10.49
C ASP A 203 -32.58 4.14 -10.66
N VAL A 204 -31.73 5.18 -10.67
CA VAL A 204 -30.27 5.07 -10.62
C VAL A 204 -29.79 4.91 -9.18
N LYS A 205 -28.82 4.02 -8.97
CA LYS A 205 -28.14 3.88 -7.68
C LYS A 205 -26.83 4.66 -7.70
N VAL A 206 -26.72 5.70 -6.88
CA VAL A 206 -25.52 6.52 -6.73
C VAL A 206 -24.66 5.97 -5.59
N HIS A 207 -23.38 5.76 -5.86
CA HIS A 207 -22.40 5.20 -4.93
C HIS A 207 -21.43 6.23 -4.36
N ALA A 208 -21.19 7.31 -5.10
CA ALA A 208 -20.37 8.43 -4.65
C ALA A 208 -20.85 9.74 -5.26
N LYS A 209 -20.66 10.84 -4.54
CA LYS A 209 -21.07 12.20 -4.94
C LYS A 209 -20.19 13.28 -4.31
N THR A 210 -20.24 14.50 -4.83
CA THR A 210 -19.67 15.66 -4.16
C THR A 210 -20.45 16.02 -2.89
N THR A 211 -19.79 16.72 -1.97
CA THR A 211 -20.35 17.08 -0.66
C THR A 211 -20.90 18.49 -0.59
N ASP A 212 -20.68 19.30 -1.63
CA ASP A 212 -21.26 20.61 -1.81
C ASP A 212 -22.74 20.54 -2.23
N ASP A 213 -23.37 21.72 -2.33
CA ASP A 213 -24.81 21.85 -2.57
C ASP A 213 -25.25 21.26 -3.92
N SER A 214 -24.35 21.05 -4.88
CA SER A 214 -24.69 20.42 -6.17
C SER A 214 -24.91 18.92 -6.03
N HIS A 215 -24.27 18.27 -5.04
CA HIS A 215 -24.31 16.82 -4.85
C HIS A 215 -24.06 16.04 -6.16
N THR A 216 -23.12 16.53 -6.96
CA THR A 216 -22.82 16.02 -8.29
C THR A 216 -22.49 14.53 -8.20
N PRO A 217 -23.23 13.64 -8.90
CA PRO A 217 -22.96 12.22 -8.89
C PRO A 217 -21.61 11.91 -9.52
N LEU A 218 -20.80 11.12 -8.81
CA LEU A 218 -19.45 10.75 -9.23
C LEU A 218 -19.36 9.29 -9.64
N ILE A 219 -20.16 8.40 -9.03
CA ILE A 219 -20.23 6.99 -9.39
C ILE A 219 -21.67 6.53 -9.29
N TRP A 220 -22.20 5.90 -10.33
CA TRP A 220 -23.54 5.31 -10.29
C TRP A 220 -23.68 4.07 -11.16
N GLU A 221 -24.70 3.27 -10.86
CA GLU A 221 -25.13 2.15 -11.70
C GLU A 221 -26.59 2.26 -12.13
N LYS A 222 -26.87 1.78 -13.34
CA LYS A 222 -28.21 1.74 -13.95
C LYS A 222 -28.43 0.37 -14.59
N SER A 223 -29.49 -0.31 -14.18
CA SER A 223 -29.90 -1.55 -14.87
C SER A 223 -30.44 -1.23 -16.27
N TYR A 224 -30.06 -2.02 -17.27
CA TYR A 224 -30.46 -1.81 -18.65
C TYR A 224 -30.73 -3.15 -19.36
N GLY A 225 -32.01 -3.49 -19.53
CA GLY A 225 -32.43 -4.81 -20.01
C GLY A 225 -31.95 -5.92 -19.07
N LYS A 226 -31.10 -6.82 -19.58
CA LYS A 226 -30.44 -7.89 -18.82
C LYS A 226 -29.03 -7.52 -18.36
N GLY A 227 -28.48 -6.40 -18.85
CA GLY A 227 -27.18 -5.87 -18.45
C GLY A 227 -27.31 -4.67 -17.52
N LYS A 228 -26.20 -3.95 -17.36
CA LYS A 228 -26.16 -2.67 -16.65
C LYS A 228 -25.04 -1.78 -17.16
N PHE A 229 -25.18 -0.50 -16.83
CA PHE A 229 -24.13 0.50 -16.91
C PHE A 229 -23.61 0.82 -15.53
N VAL A 230 -22.30 1.00 -15.43
CA VAL A 230 -21.61 1.69 -14.33
C VAL A 230 -20.92 2.89 -14.94
N VAL A 231 -20.99 4.04 -14.29
CA VAL A 231 -20.38 5.29 -14.79
C VAL A 231 -19.53 5.92 -13.71
N ASP A 232 -18.27 6.20 -14.05
CA ASP A 232 -17.32 6.97 -13.27
C ASP A 232 -17.19 8.38 -13.85
N ASN A 233 -17.66 9.35 -13.08
CA ASN A 233 -17.69 10.77 -13.40
C ASN A 233 -16.72 11.57 -12.50
N LEU A 234 -15.61 10.93 -12.13
CA LEU A 234 -14.62 11.47 -11.20
C LEU A 234 -13.56 12.35 -11.88
N GLY A 235 -13.11 11.96 -13.07
CA GLY A 235 -12.13 12.72 -13.85
C GLY A 235 -10.67 12.71 -13.34
N ILE A 236 -10.33 11.89 -12.35
CA ILE A 236 -8.98 11.79 -11.77
C ILE A 236 -8.35 10.44 -12.14
N TYR A 237 -7.24 10.43 -12.88
CA TYR A 237 -6.65 9.19 -13.42
C TYR A 237 -5.23 8.94 -12.90
N GLU A 238 -5.11 8.84 -11.58
CA GLU A 238 -3.84 8.71 -10.86
C GLU A 238 -3.81 7.47 -9.95
N ARG A 239 -2.61 7.10 -9.47
CA ARG A 239 -2.44 5.89 -8.63
C ARG A 239 -3.25 5.93 -7.33
N ASN A 240 -3.39 7.12 -6.74
CA ASN A 240 -4.06 7.35 -5.45
C ASN A 240 -5.57 7.15 -5.47
N VAL A 241 -6.19 6.91 -6.63
CA VAL A 241 -7.65 6.67 -6.76
C VAL A 241 -7.99 5.34 -7.44
N ARG A 242 -7.00 4.47 -7.72
CA ARG A 242 -7.21 3.18 -8.39
C ARG A 242 -8.25 2.29 -7.69
N GLY A 243 -8.31 2.33 -6.36
CA GLY A 243 -9.29 1.57 -5.57
C GLY A 243 -10.74 1.98 -5.82
N ILE A 244 -10.98 3.23 -6.20
CA ILE A 244 -12.31 3.72 -6.58
C ILE A 244 -12.74 3.05 -7.89
N TYR A 245 -11.88 3.09 -8.92
CA TYR A 245 -12.14 2.46 -10.21
C TYR A 245 -12.23 0.93 -10.13
N ALA A 246 -11.43 0.29 -9.27
CA ALA A 246 -11.54 -1.14 -9.00
C ALA A 246 -12.90 -1.49 -8.35
N ALA A 247 -13.38 -0.65 -7.43
CA ALA A 247 -14.70 -0.81 -6.84
C ALA A 247 -15.81 -0.65 -7.90
N SER A 248 -15.72 0.34 -8.79
CA SER A 248 -16.66 0.52 -9.91
C SER A 248 -16.67 -0.67 -10.86
N TYR A 249 -15.50 -1.16 -11.27
CA TYR A 249 -15.39 -2.37 -12.10
C TYR A 249 -16.06 -3.58 -11.44
N SER A 250 -15.94 -3.71 -10.10
CA SER A 250 -16.50 -4.83 -9.36
C SER A 250 -18.04 -4.87 -9.31
N LEU A 251 -18.73 -3.79 -9.68
CA LEU A 251 -20.20 -3.70 -9.78
C LEU A 251 -20.79 -4.35 -11.03
N LEU A 252 -19.97 -4.58 -12.07
CA LEU A 252 -20.42 -4.96 -13.41
C LEU A 252 -21.17 -6.30 -13.45
N THR A 253 -20.69 -7.31 -12.73
CA THR A 253 -21.24 -8.68 -12.78
C THR A 253 -21.99 -9.04 -11.51
N GLU A 254 -22.66 -10.18 -11.46
CA GLU A 254 -23.39 -10.65 -10.28
C GLU A 254 -22.47 -10.88 -9.08
N ALA A 255 -21.23 -11.29 -9.36
CA ALA A 255 -20.15 -11.36 -8.40
C ALA A 255 -18.81 -11.00 -9.05
N THR A 256 -17.92 -10.40 -8.27
CA THR A 256 -16.53 -10.13 -8.67
C THR A 256 -15.59 -10.62 -7.57
N VAL A 257 -14.61 -11.43 -7.95
CA VAL A 257 -13.58 -11.95 -7.05
C VAL A 257 -12.21 -11.60 -7.59
N TYR A 258 -11.36 -11.03 -6.74
CA TYR A 258 -9.97 -10.70 -7.09
C TYR A 258 -9.03 -10.87 -5.89
N PRO A 259 -7.73 -11.17 -6.11
CA PRO A 259 -6.80 -11.38 -5.01
C PRO A 259 -6.44 -10.05 -4.32
N VAL A 260 -6.15 -10.12 -3.03
CA VAL A 260 -5.66 -8.99 -2.22
C VAL A 260 -4.53 -9.45 -1.30
N ILE A 261 -3.75 -8.52 -0.76
CA ILE A 261 -2.57 -8.81 0.08
C ILE A 261 -2.99 -9.12 1.51
N ASN A 262 -3.93 -8.34 2.06
CA ASN A 262 -4.34 -8.37 3.46
C ASN A 262 -3.15 -8.20 4.42
N GLY A 263 -2.60 -6.99 4.48
CA GLY A 263 -1.44 -6.67 5.32
C GLY A 263 -1.31 -5.20 5.68
N SER A 264 -0.87 -4.93 6.91
CA SER A 264 -0.49 -3.62 7.41
C SER A 264 0.91 -3.72 8.00
N THR A 265 1.82 -2.85 7.57
CA THR A 265 3.19 -2.77 8.10
C THR A 265 3.56 -1.32 8.39
N TYR A 266 4.48 -1.16 9.35
CA TYR A 266 4.99 0.13 9.81
C TYR A 266 6.51 0.11 9.80
N TYR A 267 7.09 0.68 8.76
CA TYR A 267 8.53 0.88 8.62
C TYR A 267 9.00 2.06 9.46
N ILE A 268 10.22 1.91 10.00
CA ILE A 268 10.97 3.00 10.60
C ILE A 268 12.29 3.11 9.86
N ASP A 269 12.39 4.15 9.03
CA ASP A 269 13.62 4.48 8.32
C ASP A 269 14.68 4.98 9.32
N ASP A 270 15.95 4.73 9.05
CA ASP A 270 17.05 5.04 9.97
C ASP A 270 16.84 4.49 11.39
N PHE A 271 16.52 3.20 11.53
CA PHE A 271 16.29 2.63 12.86
C PHE A 271 16.65 1.15 13.00
N PRO A 272 17.52 0.77 13.96
CA PRO A 272 18.42 1.64 14.71
C PRO A 272 19.41 2.41 13.82
N SER A 273 19.84 3.58 14.32
CA SER A 273 20.80 4.47 13.67
C SER A 273 21.60 5.25 14.73
N PRO A 274 22.66 5.99 14.32
CA PRO A 274 23.22 7.05 15.14
C PRO A 274 22.16 8.11 15.47
N VAL A 275 22.47 9.05 16.36
CA VAL A 275 21.54 10.18 16.57
C VAL A 275 21.50 11.00 15.26
N PRO A 276 20.32 11.19 14.63
CA PRO A 276 20.22 11.97 13.41
C PRO A 276 20.68 13.41 13.66
N ALA A 277 21.37 13.97 12.67
CA ALA A 277 21.73 15.38 12.66
C ALA A 277 20.49 16.20 12.27
N GLY A 278 20.30 17.37 12.89
CA GLY A 278 19.16 18.23 12.58
C GLY A 278 18.93 19.31 13.63
N ASP A 279 17.93 20.17 13.38
CA ASP A 279 17.55 21.24 14.29
C ASP A 279 16.65 20.70 15.43
N GLY A 280 17.28 20.40 16.57
CA GLY A 280 16.60 19.95 17.78
C GLY A 280 15.75 21.01 18.50
N ARG A 281 15.54 22.21 17.94
CA ARG A 281 14.85 23.32 18.63
C ARG A 281 13.47 22.93 19.15
N PHE A 282 12.70 22.13 18.43
CA PHE A 282 11.33 21.77 18.82
C PHE A 282 11.32 20.73 19.93
N VAL A 283 12.23 19.76 19.87
CA VAL A 283 12.48 18.82 20.97
C VAL A 283 12.88 19.60 22.23
N LYS A 284 13.81 20.56 22.11
CA LYS A 284 14.23 21.39 23.23
C LYS A 284 13.10 22.27 23.77
N ARG A 285 12.33 22.89 22.88
CA ARG A 285 11.17 23.76 23.22
C ARG A 285 10.13 23.01 24.05
N ASP A 286 9.81 21.78 23.67
CA ASP A 286 8.65 21.06 24.21
C ASP A 286 9.00 20.12 25.38
N TYR A 287 10.23 19.59 25.41
CA TYR A 287 10.64 18.56 26.39
C TYR A 287 11.85 18.96 27.23
N ASP A 288 12.54 20.06 26.91
CA ASP A 288 13.81 20.46 27.51
C ASP A 288 14.95 19.42 27.37
N MET A 289 14.80 18.44 26.48
CA MET A 289 15.73 17.32 26.25
C MET A 289 16.68 17.55 25.08
N SER A 290 17.79 16.81 25.04
CA SER A 290 18.53 16.58 23.80
C SER A 290 17.76 15.63 22.87
N VAL A 291 18.08 15.65 21.58
CA VAL A 291 17.50 14.74 20.58
C VAL A 291 17.69 13.26 20.97
N SER A 292 18.88 12.91 21.49
CA SER A 292 19.17 11.54 21.93
C SER A 292 18.31 11.08 23.12
N GLU A 293 18.16 11.94 24.12
CA GLU A 293 17.31 11.67 25.30
C GLU A 293 15.84 11.57 24.91
N PHE A 294 15.37 12.49 24.06
CA PHE A 294 14.00 12.49 23.58
C PHE A 294 13.64 11.20 22.84
N TYR A 295 14.50 10.72 21.94
CA TYR A 295 14.24 9.46 21.24
C TYR A 295 14.14 8.27 22.18
N THR A 296 15.02 8.22 23.18
CA THR A 296 15.10 7.10 24.14
C THR A 296 13.92 7.11 25.11
N ASN A 297 13.51 8.30 25.57
CA ASN A 297 12.59 8.46 26.70
C ASN A 297 11.16 8.84 26.30
N VAL A 298 10.93 9.30 25.07
CA VAL A 298 9.62 9.79 24.61
C VAL A 298 9.22 9.11 23.30
N TRP A 299 9.94 9.35 22.21
CA TRP A 299 9.52 8.94 20.87
C TRP A 299 9.39 7.41 20.72
N TRP A 300 10.43 6.66 21.09
CA TRP A 300 10.38 5.19 20.99
C TRP A 300 9.35 4.57 21.94
N PRO A 301 9.27 4.97 23.23
CA PRO A 301 8.19 4.55 24.11
C PRO A 301 6.78 4.87 23.57
N ASP A 302 6.59 5.99 22.88
CA ASP A 302 5.30 6.33 22.27
C ASP A 302 4.94 5.41 21.10
N LEU A 303 5.90 5.05 20.24
CA LEU A 303 5.66 4.03 19.20
C LEU A 303 5.33 2.66 19.81
N LEU A 304 6.00 2.27 20.89
CA LEU A 304 5.66 1.04 21.63
C LEU A 304 4.23 1.06 22.20
N LYS A 305 3.70 2.22 22.60
CA LYS A 305 2.28 2.34 23.01
C LYS A 305 1.33 2.07 21.85
N LEU A 306 1.67 2.47 20.62
CA LEU A 306 0.87 2.14 19.45
C LEU A 306 0.91 0.64 19.16
N HIS A 307 2.09 0.00 19.31
CA HIS A 307 2.23 -1.46 19.27
C HIS A 307 1.31 -2.14 20.29
N GLU A 308 1.35 -1.73 21.56
CA GLU A 308 0.49 -2.30 22.60
C GLU A 308 -1.01 -2.09 22.32
N LYS A 309 -1.38 -0.92 21.79
CA LYS A 309 -2.78 -0.53 21.58
C LYS A 309 -3.42 -1.19 20.36
N TYR A 310 -2.70 -1.30 19.25
CA TYR A 310 -3.25 -1.74 17.96
C TYR A 310 -2.60 -3.02 17.43
N GLY A 311 -1.57 -3.54 18.11
CA GLY A 311 -0.81 -4.71 17.68
C GLY A 311 0.08 -4.45 16.46
N ILE A 312 0.40 -3.17 16.15
CA ILE A 312 1.25 -2.83 14.99
C ILE A 312 2.62 -3.46 15.14
N VAL A 313 3.18 -4.00 14.07
CA VAL A 313 4.52 -4.59 14.09
C VAL A 313 5.45 -3.68 13.30
N HIS A 314 6.58 -3.31 13.90
CA HIS A 314 7.53 -2.38 13.30
C HIS A 314 8.64 -3.11 12.56
N THR A 315 9.07 -2.54 11.43
CA THR A 315 10.28 -2.95 10.71
C THR A 315 11.26 -1.80 10.70
N GLY A 316 12.34 -1.92 11.47
CA GLY A 316 13.39 -0.92 11.53
C GLY A 316 14.45 -1.20 10.46
N VAL A 317 14.70 -0.25 9.56
CA VAL A 317 15.70 -0.42 8.51
C VAL A 317 16.97 0.35 8.84
N VAL A 318 18.08 -0.37 8.91
CA VAL A 318 19.33 0.09 9.54
C VAL A 318 20.21 0.84 8.53
N ILE A 319 20.81 1.92 9.01
CA ILE A 319 22.03 2.53 8.47
C ILE A 319 23.16 2.41 9.50
N GLU A 320 24.42 2.43 9.07
CA GLU A 320 25.55 2.37 9.99
C GLU A 320 26.05 3.76 10.43
N ASN A 321 26.10 4.73 9.50
CA ASN A 321 26.57 6.09 9.77
C ASN A 321 25.97 7.14 8.82
N TYR A 322 26.42 8.39 8.90
CA TYR A 322 26.01 9.50 8.02
C TYR A 322 27.20 10.19 7.32
N GLU A 323 28.37 9.55 7.24
CA GLU A 323 29.63 10.18 6.80
C GLU A 323 29.70 10.45 5.28
N ALA A 324 28.70 10.00 4.51
CA ALA A 324 28.61 10.19 3.05
C ALA A 324 29.90 9.80 2.29
N GLN A 325 30.60 8.76 2.75
CA GLN A 325 31.73 8.14 2.06
C GLN A 325 31.24 7.18 0.96
N THR A 326 31.55 7.46 -0.30
CA THR A 326 30.97 6.74 -1.47
C THR A 326 31.99 6.26 -2.50
N ASP A 327 33.28 6.32 -2.21
CA ASP A 327 34.36 5.90 -3.11
C ASP A 327 34.73 4.40 -3.00
N GLY A 328 34.16 3.70 -2.01
CA GLY A 328 34.40 2.30 -1.70
C GLY A 328 35.20 2.07 -0.41
N GLU A 329 35.75 3.11 0.21
CA GLU A 329 36.33 3.02 1.55
C GLU A 329 35.23 2.93 2.62
N ILE A 330 35.45 2.06 3.60
CA ILE A 330 34.48 1.76 4.65
C ILE A 330 34.91 2.40 5.97
N VAL A 331 33.97 3.09 6.61
CA VAL A 331 34.11 3.77 7.91
C VAL A 331 33.19 3.09 8.92
N GLN A 332 33.79 2.28 9.79
CA GLN A 332 33.01 1.48 10.72
C GLN A 332 32.46 2.31 11.88
N GLN A 333 31.22 2.02 12.27
CA GLN A 333 30.65 2.56 13.49
C GLN A 333 31.20 1.85 14.73
N ASN A 334 31.74 2.63 15.67
CA ASN A 334 32.32 2.11 16.91
C ASN A 334 31.38 2.25 18.11
N ASP A 335 30.43 3.19 18.09
CA ASP A 335 29.40 3.31 19.12
C ASP A 335 28.22 2.39 18.81
N LEU A 336 28.25 1.22 19.45
CA LEU A 336 27.27 0.15 19.24
C LEU A 336 26.14 0.16 20.27
N ASP A 337 26.23 0.96 21.34
CA ASP A 337 25.33 0.83 22.48
C ASP A 337 23.90 1.27 22.11
N ARG A 338 23.78 2.35 21.32
CA ARG A 338 22.49 2.83 20.80
C ARG A 338 21.84 1.80 19.87
N PHE A 339 22.62 1.21 18.96
CA PHE A 339 22.14 0.17 18.07
C PHE A 339 21.61 -1.02 18.83
N LYS A 340 22.39 -1.55 19.77
CA LYS A 340 21.99 -2.70 20.60
C LYS A 340 20.73 -2.39 21.40
N TYR A 341 20.63 -1.20 22.00
CA TYR A 341 19.45 -0.81 22.77
C TYR A 341 18.18 -0.83 21.91
N PHE A 342 18.14 -0.05 20.83
CA PHE A 342 16.94 0.08 20.01
C PHE A 342 16.64 -1.20 19.22
N GLY A 343 17.66 -1.83 18.63
CA GLY A 343 17.48 -3.09 17.91
C GLY A 343 16.98 -4.22 18.81
N ASN A 344 17.54 -4.39 20.02
CA ASN A 344 17.03 -5.39 20.96
C ASN A 344 15.62 -5.04 21.44
N SER A 345 15.31 -3.76 21.66
CA SER A 345 13.96 -3.34 22.06
C SER A 345 12.95 -3.59 20.95
N LEU A 346 13.29 -3.32 19.69
CA LEU A 346 12.44 -3.58 18.53
C LEU A 346 12.14 -5.08 18.42
N LEU A 347 13.19 -5.92 18.45
CA LEU A 347 13.06 -7.37 18.35
C LEU A 347 12.30 -7.97 19.56
N ALA A 348 12.49 -7.42 20.76
CA ALA A 348 11.76 -7.87 21.95
C ALA A 348 10.25 -7.59 21.88
N ASN A 349 9.82 -6.63 21.05
CA ASN A 349 8.42 -6.31 20.77
C ASN A 349 7.93 -6.93 19.44
N GLY A 350 8.60 -7.99 18.97
CA GLY A 350 8.19 -8.74 17.78
C GLY A 350 8.46 -8.04 16.45
N GLY A 351 9.21 -6.94 16.44
CA GLY A 351 9.60 -6.24 15.22
C GLY A 351 10.69 -6.96 14.42
N GLU A 352 11.00 -6.41 13.25
CA GLU A 352 12.00 -6.91 12.30
C GLU A 352 13.09 -5.86 12.02
N LEU A 353 14.28 -6.32 11.63
CA LEU A 353 15.35 -5.45 11.11
C LEU A 353 15.45 -5.59 9.59
N GLY A 354 15.79 -4.50 8.90
CA GLY A 354 16.12 -4.50 7.47
C GLY A 354 17.29 -3.57 7.17
N TYR A 355 17.45 -3.21 5.90
CA TYR A 355 18.59 -2.45 5.39
C TYR A 355 18.15 -1.14 4.74
N HIS A 356 18.81 -0.03 5.04
CA HIS A 356 18.49 1.29 4.49
C HIS A 356 19.71 2.00 3.86
N GLY A 357 20.62 1.22 3.29
CA GLY A 357 21.91 1.74 2.82
C GLY A 357 22.91 1.96 3.95
N TYR A 358 24.20 1.87 3.65
CA TYR A 358 25.24 1.87 4.69
C TYR A 358 25.39 3.22 5.38
N ASN A 359 25.31 4.32 4.63
CA ASN A 359 25.50 5.68 5.14
C ASN A 359 24.44 6.68 4.64
N HIS A 360 23.21 6.17 4.45
CA HIS A 360 22.08 6.94 3.93
C HIS A 360 22.33 7.58 2.55
N GLN A 361 23.26 7.02 1.74
CA GLN A 361 23.48 7.45 0.36
C GLN A 361 22.76 6.50 -0.61
N PRO A 362 21.92 7.00 -1.53
CA PRO A 362 21.22 6.14 -2.47
C PRO A 362 22.19 5.43 -3.41
N LEU A 363 21.89 4.18 -3.78
CA LEU A 363 22.73 3.38 -4.67
C LEU A 363 22.56 3.82 -6.13
N SER A 364 23.31 4.85 -6.51
CA SER A 364 23.42 5.34 -7.89
C SER A 364 24.87 5.56 -8.31
N PRO A 365 25.22 5.28 -9.58
CA PRO A 365 26.59 5.40 -10.06
C PRO A 365 26.99 6.87 -10.23
N SER A 366 28.30 7.11 -10.32
CA SER A 366 28.91 8.43 -10.49
C SER A 366 28.44 9.20 -11.73
N SER A 367 27.84 8.52 -12.71
CA SER A 367 27.23 9.14 -13.88
C SER A 367 25.88 9.81 -13.61
N VAL A 368 25.23 9.51 -12.48
CA VAL A 368 23.97 10.15 -12.10
C VAL A 368 24.25 11.55 -11.56
N ASN A 369 23.52 12.54 -12.06
CA ASN A 369 23.52 13.89 -11.53
C ASN A 369 22.15 14.15 -10.90
N TYR A 370 22.13 14.24 -9.57
CA TYR A 370 20.92 14.45 -8.79
C TYR A 370 20.36 15.88 -8.85
N GLY A 371 21.12 16.83 -9.40
CA GLY A 371 20.72 18.23 -9.47
C GLY A 371 20.58 18.90 -8.11
N GLU A 372 19.98 20.09 -8.09
CA GLU A 372 19.86 20.91 -6.87
C GLU A 372 18.88 20.32 -5.85
N LYS A 373 17.84 19.62 -6.32
CA LYS A 373 16.80 19.00 -5.49
C LYS A 373 17.37 18.04 -4.44
N TYR A 374 18.50 17.41 -4.74
CA TYR A 374 19.11 16.35 -3.95
C TYR A 374 20.61 16.60 -3.77
N ALA A 375 21.01 17.87 -3.66
CA ALA A 375 22.41 18.30 -3.64
C ALA A 375 23.23 17.75 -2.45
N SER A 376 22.57 17.30 -1.38
CA SER A 376 23.23 16.66 -0.23
C SER A 376 23.67 15.22 -0.50
N TYR A 377 23.08 14.54 -1.49
CA TYR A 377 23.42 13.17 -1.83
C TYR A 377 24.63 13.09 -2.75
N LYS A 378 25.52 12.14 -2.43
CA LYS A 378 26.65 11.75 -3.26
C LYS A 378 26.34 10.46 -3.99
N THR A 379 26.91 10.32 -5.16
CA THR A 379 26.87 9.08 -5.94
C THR A 379 28.05 8.18 -5.62
N TRP A 380 27.89 6.89 -5.88
CA TRP A 380 28.92 5.88 -5.68
C TRP A 380 29.88 5.85 -6.86
N LYS A 381 31.18 5.75 -6.58
CA LYS A 381 32.23 5.73 -7.62
C LYS A 381 31.91 4.74 -8.74
N ASP A 382 31.54 3.51 -8.35
CA ASP A 382 31.18 2.41 -9.24
C ASP A 382 30.34 1.34 -8.49
N LYS A 383 29.97 0.26 -9.19
CA LYS A 383 29.24 -0.89 -8.61
C LYS A 383 30.03 -1.61 -7.51
N ALA A 384 31.36 -1.61 -7.56
CA ALA A 384 32.16 -2.25 -6.53
C ALA A 384 32.09 -1.48 -5.21
N ALA A 385 32.05 -0.13 -5.27
CA ALA A 385 31.82 0.72 -4.10
C ALA A 385 30.42 0.50 -3.50
N MET A 386 29.38 0.39 -4.33
CA MET A 386 28.02 0.03 -3.87
C MET A 386 27.99 -1.35 -3.18
N LYS A 387 28.66 -2.33 -3.78
CA LYS A 387 28.75 -3.68 -3.21
C LYS A 387 29.50 -3.67 -1.88
N ALA A 388 30.60 -2.94 -1.78
CA ALA A 388 31.37 -2.83 -0.54
C ALA A 388 30.52 -2.24 0.59
N SER A 389 29.72 -1.21 0.30
CA SER A 389 28.88 -0.56 1.29
C SER A 389 27.76 -1.47 1.80
N LEU A 390 27.04 -2.16 0.90
CA LEU A 390 26.03 -3.14 1.31
C LEU A 390 26.63 -4.33 2.07
N SER A 391 27.80 -4.81 1.64
CA SER A 391 28.50 -5.89 2.34
C SER A 391 28.84 -5.50 3.76
N GLU A 392 29.27 -4.25 3.98
CA GLU A 392 29.55 -3.75 5.31
C GLU A 392 28.27 -3.66 6.15
N LEU A 393 27.21 -3.05 5.63
CA LEU A 393 25.95 -2.91 6.37
C LEU A 393 25.42 -4.28 6.81
N ILE A 394 25.44 -5.28 5.92
CA ILE A 394 25.00 -6.64 6.22
C ILE A 394 25.91 -7.26 7.29
N ARG A 395 27.24 -7.12 7.18
CA ARG A 395 28.20 -7.58 8.19
C ARG A 395 27.92 -6.94 9.56
N PHE A 396 27.71 -5.63 9.61
CA PHE A 396 27.43 -4.85 10.81
C PHE A 396 26.14 -5.33 11.49
N VAL A 397 25.04 -5.40 10.73
CA VAL A 397 23.72 -5.82 11.23
C VAL A 397 23.73 -7.29 11.68
N ASN A 398 24.47 -8.17 11.00
CA ASN A 398 24.62 -9.58 11.40
C ASN A 398 25.50 -9.76 12.62
N GLN A 399 26.54 -8.93 12.79
CA GLN A 399 27.36 -8.95 14.00
C GLN A 399 26.55 -8.56 15.23
N LEU A 400 25.67 -7.56 15.11
CA LEU A 400 24.87 -7.08 16.24
C LEU A 400 23.66 -7.97 16.54
N PHE A 401 23.01 -8.51 15.51
CA PHE A 401 21.75 -9.25 15.64
C PHE A 401 21.76 -10.56 14.84
N PRO A 402 22.63 -11.54 15.15
CA PRO A 402 22.87 -12.69 14.30
C PRO A 402 21.66 -13.62 14.09
N LYS A 403 20.65 -13.54 14.97
CA LYS A 403 19.43 -14.37 14.91
C LYS A 403 18.21 -13.64 14.36
N ALA A 404 18.31 -12.32 14.12
CA ALA A 404 17.18 -11.56 13.62
C ALA A 404 16.92 -11.88 12.14
N GLN A 405 15.65 -11.85 11.74
CA GLN A 405 15.31 -11.83 10.33
C GLN A 405 15.69 -10.46 9.75
N LYS A 406 16.41 -10.47 8.61
CA LYS A 406 16.64 -9.27 7.80
C LYS A 406 16.68 -9.63 6.32
N SER A 407 15.64 -9.23 5.60
CA SER A 407 15.51 -9.54 4.16
C SER A 407 14.88 -8.43 3.34
N VAL A 408 14.55 -7.30 3.95
CA VAL A 408 13.98 -6.14 3.26
C VAL A 408 15.02 -5.03 3.11
N TYR A 409 15.00 -4.37 1.96
CA TYR A 409 15.82 -3.19 1.67
C TYR A 409 14.93 -2.01 1.31
N VAL A 410 15.15 -0.88 1.97
CA VAL A 410 14.51 0.40 1.64
C VAL A 410 15.60 1.30 1.06
N PRO A 411 15.48 1.80 -0.17
CA PRO A 411 16.47 2.73 -0.71
C PRO A 411 16.40 4.09 0.01
N PRO A 412 17.54 4.71 0.40
CA PRO A 412 17.56 6.06 0.93
C PRO A 412 16.80 7.04 0.05
N SER A 413 15.87 7.80 0.65
CA SER A 413 14.96 8.72 -0.05
C SER A 413 14.18 8.09 -1.22
N ASN A 414 14.00 6.77 -1.23
CA ASN A 414 13.34 6.02 -2.31
C ASN A 414 14.08 6.10 -3.66
N ILE A 415 15.35 6.50 -3.65
CA ILE A 415 16.18 6.62 -4.84
C ILE A 415 16.97 5.32 -5.02
N LEU A 416 16.80 4.67 -6.17
CA LEU A 416 17.58 3.49 -6.53
C LEU A 416 17.77 3.45 -8.04
N SER A 417 19.03 3.50 -8.49
CA SER A 417 19.33 3.36 -9.91
C SER A 417 19.18 1.90 -10.35
N LYS A 418 19.08 1.70 -11.66
CA LYS A 418 19.09 0.34 -12.25
C LYS A 418 20.34 -0.43 -11.84
N GLU A 419 21.51 0.21 -11.88
CA GLU A 419 22.79 -0.37 -11.47
C GLU A 419 22.82 -0.74 -9.98
N GLY A 420 22.25 0.11 -9.12
CA GLY A 420 22.11 -0.17 -7.70
C GLY A 420 21.21 -1.38 -7.44
N ARG A 421 20.06 -1.47 -8.13
CA ARG A 421 19.17 -2.63 -8.06
C ARG A 421 19.85 -3.91 -8.55
N GLU A 422 20.63 -3.83 -9.62
CA GLU A 422 21.41 -4.97 -10.13
C GLU A 422 22.44 -5.47 -9.12
N VAL A 423 23.08 -4.58 -8.35
CA VAL A 423 23.99 -4.97 -7.26
C VAL A 423 23.22 -5.73 -6.18
N ILE A 424 22.06 -5.23 -5.74
CA ILE A 424 21.22 -5.92 -4.74
C ILE A 424 20.84 -7.32 -5.22
N VAL A 425 20.24 -7.44 -6.41
CA VAL A 425 19.70 -8.70 -6.93
C VAL A 425 20.79 -9.74 -7.17
N ASN A 426 21.95 -9.34 -7.71
CA ASN A 426 22.99 -10.29 -8.11
C ASN A 426 23.94 -10.67 -6.98
N ASP A 427 24.25 -9.73 -6.08
CA ASP A 427 25.30 -9.92 -5.07
C ASP A 427 24.76 -10.22 -3.67
N PHE A 428 23.49 -9.89 -3.38
CA PHE A 428 22.90 -9.99 -2.04
C PHE A 428 21.58 -10.78 -2.02
N PRO A 429 21.61 -12.09 -2.31
CA PRO A 429 20.40 -12.92 -2.36
C PRO A 429 19.67 -13.04 -1.02
N GLU A 430 20.25 -12.61 0.11
CA GLU A 430 19.56 -12.47 1.39
C GLU A 430 18.50 -11.35 1.40
N ILE A 431 18.65 -10.33 0.54
CA ILE A 431 17.64 -9.30 0.33
C ILE A 431 16.60 -9.88 -0.62
N LYS A 432 15.39 -10.12 -0.11
CA LYS A 432 14.26 -10.74 -0.82
C LYS A 432 13.24 -9.72 -1.31
N ALA A 433 13.18 -8.56 -0.67
CA ALA A 433 12.23 -7.53 -1.01
C ALA A 433 12.85 -6.13 -1.01
N ILE A 434 12.33 -5.29 -1.89
CA ILE A 434 12.59 -3.85 -1.88
C ILE A 434 11.29 -3.14 -1.55
N SER A 435 11.33 -2.23 -0.57
CA SER A 435 10.22 -1.35 -0.24
C SER A 435 10.67 0.10 -0.48
N SER A 436 10.31 0.63 -1.64
CA SER A 436 10.60 2.00 -2.08
C SER A 436 9.28 2.78 -2.14
N ASN A 437 8.94 3.49 -3.22
CA ASN A 437 7.76 4.35 -3.27
C ASN A 437 6.68 3.82 -4.23
N TYR A 438 5.41 3.99 -3.86
CA TYR A 438 4.29 3.72 -4.76
C TYR A 438 4.12 4.80 -5.81
N PHE A 439 4.61 6.02 -5.60
CA PHE A 439 4.44 7.10 -6.57
C PHE A 439 5.73 7.34 -7.38
N PRO A 440 5.61 7.62 -8.69
CA PRO A 440 6.75 8.03 -9.49
C PRO A 440 7.29 9.38 -9.03
N GLY A 441 8.58 9.61 -9.26
CA GLY A 441 9.27 10.85 -8.91
C GLY A 441 10.69 10.87 -9.44
N ASP A 442 11.36 12.01 -9.34
CA ASP A 442 12.74 12.17 -9.81
C ASP A 442 13.67 11.17 -9.12
N PHE A 443 14.38 10.36 -9.93
CA PHE A 443 15.26 9.26 -9.49
C PHE A 443 14.60 8.20 -8.60
N THR A 444 13.29 8.31 -8.38
CA THR A 444 12.54 7.45 -7.48
C THR A 444 12.38 6.08 -8.11
N TYR A 445 12.71 5.05 -7.35
CA TYR A 445 12.39 3.70 -7.73
C TYR A 445 10.94 3.42 -7.38
N SER A 446 10.05 3.79 -8.29
CA SER A 446 8.61 3.57 -8.13
C SER A 446 8.25 2.12 -8.42
N GLN A 447 7.42 1.53 -7.58
CA GLN A 447 7.04 0.12 -7.70
C GLN A 447 5.54 -0.06 -7.83
N GLU A 448 5.14 -1.28 -8.16
CA GLU A 448 3.80 -1.84 -7.95
C GLU A 448 3.96 -3.01 -6.96
N PHE A 449 2.87 -3.55 -6.41
CA PHE A 449 2.95 -4.76 -5.58
C PHE A 449 3.12 -6.00 -6.47
N GLU A 450 4.34 -6.54 -6.59
CA GLU A 450 4.58 -7.67 -7.49
C GLU A 450 5.81 -8.52 -7.15
N VAL A 451 5.89 -9.68 -7.81
CA VAL A 451 7.12 -10.47 -7.90
C VAL A 451 7.75 -10.20 -9.25
N SER A 452 8.91 -9.56 -9.24
CA SER A 452 9.70 -9.22 -10.43
C SER A 452 10.21 -10.48 -11.16
N PRO A 453 10.54 -10.40 -12.46
CA PRO A 453 11.08 -11.53 -13.23
C PRO A 453 12.33 -12.18 -12.65
N ASP A 454 13.13 -11.43 -11.90
CA ASP A 454 14.33 -11.92 -11.19
C ASP A 454 14.04 -12.48 -9.78
N GLY A 455 12.77 -12.51 -9.38
CA GLY A 455 12.33 -13.02 -8.09
C GLY A 455 12.37 -12.00 -6.95
N MET A 456 12.79 -10.76 -7.20
CA MET A 456 12.68 -9.68 -6.21
C MET A 456 11.21 -9.39 -5.93
N ILE A 457 10.86 -9.24 -4.65
CA ILE A 457 9.53 -8.83 -4.24
C ILE A 457 9.49 -7.31 -4.13
N GLU A 458 8.55 -6.69 -4.81
CA GLU A 458 8.36 -5.25 -4.82
C GLU A 458 7.16 -4.93 -3.92
N GLU A 459 7.37 -4.18 -2.84
CA GLU A 459 6.34 -3.82 -1.87
C GLU A 459 6.39 -2.31 -1.55
N PRO A 460 5.89 -1.43 -2.43
CA PRO A 460 6.06 0.00 -2.26
C PRO A 460 5.43 0.56 -0.98
N ARG A 461 6.05 1.60 -0.44
CA ARG A 461 5.45 2.54 0.51
C ARG A 461 4.26 3.25 -0.12
N THR A 462 3.12 3.20 0.56
CA THR A 462 1.90 3.89 0.12
C THR A 462 1.71 5.23 0.84
N VAL A 463 2.23 5.35 2.08
CA VAL A 463 2.05 6.55 2.91
C VAL A 463 3.22 6.72 3.88
N SER A 464 3.51 7.95 4.30
CA SER A 464 4.58 8.24 5.27
C SER A 464 4.24 9.39 6.21
N GLY A 465 5.00 9.48 7.30
CA GLY A 465 4.92 10.57 8.27
C GLY A 465 3.82 10.40 9.31
N ALA A 466 3.89 11.21 10.36
CA ALA A 466 2.95 11.17 11.48
C ALA A 466 1.66 11.97 11.23
N VAL A 467 1.67 12.88 10.26
CA VAL A 467 0.55 13.76 9.92
C VAL A 467 0.23 13.57 8.44
N TRP A 468 -0.96 13.03 8.14
CA TRP A 468 -1.38 12.76 6.77
C TRP A 468 -2.19 13.93 6.21
N ASP A 469 -1.77 14.39 5.04
CA ASP A 469 -2.53 15.32 4.21
C ASP A 469 -3.73 14.62 3.52
N ASP A 470 -4.44 15.38 2.69
CA ASP A 470 -5.62 14.88 1.99
C ASP A 470 -5.23 13.85 0.91
N PHE A 471 -4.08 14.01 0.25
CA PHE A 471 -3.55 13.05 -0.72
C PHE A 471 -3.21 11.69 -0.07
N SER A 472 -2.56 11.71 1.08
CA SER A 472 -2.22 10.52 1.87
C SER A 472 -3.46 9.79 2.34
N GLN A 473 -4.47 10.51 2.84
CA GLN A 473 -5.74 9.92 3.25
C GLN A 473 -6.49 9.28 2.05
N MET A 474 -6.54 9.96 0.90
CA MET A 474 -7.13 9.39 -0.32
C MET A 474 -6.39 8.14 -0.77
N THR A 475 -5.05 8.18 -0.74
CA THR A 475 -4.20 7.03 -1.10
C THR A 475 -4.47 5.82 -0.22
N VAL A 476 -4.51 6.01 1.11
CA VAL A 476 -4.80 4.92 2.05
C VAL A 476 -6.21 4.35 1.84
N PHE A 477 -7.20 5.22 1.61
CA PHE A 477 -8.56 4.79 1.27
C PHE A 477 -8.62 3.97 -0.03
N SER A 478 -7.91 4.41 -1.07
CA SER A 478 -7.80 3.72 -2.34
C SER A 478 -7.12 2.36 -2.19
N GLU A 479 -5.96 2.29 -1.52
CA GLU A 479 -5.20 1.04 -1.38
C GLU A 479 -5.91 0.01 -0.48
N MET A 480 -6.75 0.44 0.47
CA MET A 480 -7.66 -0.47 1.17
C MET A 480 -8.64 -1.17 0.24
N ASN A 481 -9.13 -0.47 -0.79
CA ASN A 481 -10.13 -1.02 -1.71
C ASN A 481 -9.50 -1.68 -2.95
N MET A 482 -8.23 -1.40 -3.24
CA MET A 482 -7.48 -2.04 -4.33
C MET A 482 -6.75 -3.31 -3.86
N HIS A 483 -5.80 -3.16 -2.94
CA HIS A 483 -4.90 -4.24 -2.52
C HIS A 483 -5.20 -4.77 -1.11
N TYR A 484 -6.07 -4.08 -0.36
CA TYR A 484 -6.31 -4.31 1.06
C TYR A 484 -4.99 -4.29 1.85
N VAL A 485 -4.23 -3.19 1.67
CA VAL A 485 -2.87 -3.03 2.20
C VAL A 485 -2.62 -1.64 2.77
N ASN A 486 -1.87 -1.57 3.87
CA ASN A 486 -1.29 -0.34 4.41
C ASN A 486 0.22 -0.52 4.58
N ASN A 487 1.03 0.21 3.80
CA ASN A 487 2.49 0.18 3.94
C ASN A 487 3.00 1.58 4.34
N HIS A 488 3.11 1.80 5.66
CA HIS A 488 3.37 3.11 6.25
C HIS A 488 4.82 3.24 6.74
N PHE A 489 5.37 4.45 6.61
CA PHE A 489 6.76 4.75 6.94
C PHE A 489 6.85 5.94 7.90
N LEU A 490 7.74 5.84 8.88
CA LEU A 490 8.12 6.94 9.79
C LEU A 490 9.62 7.14 9.75
N HIS A 491 10.06 8.36 10.02
CA HIS A 491 11.46 8.62 10.31
C HIS A 491 11.62 9.21 11.72
N PRO A 492 12.69 8.87 12.44
CA PRO A 492 13.04 9.55 13.68
C PRO A 492 13.20 11.06 13.48
N ASP A 493 13.76 11.52 12.37
CA ASP A 493 14.05 12.93 12.09
C ASP A 493 12.83 13.77 11.68
N ASP A 494 11.63 13.17 11.52
CA ASP A 494 10.38 13.91 11.26
C ASP A 494 10.13 15.00 12.31
N VAL A 495 10.57 14.80 13.55
CA VAL A 495 10.45 15.78 14.66
C VAL A 495 11.47 16.93 14.61
N LEU A 496 12.37 16.90 13.63
CA LEU A 496 13.44 17.89 13.41
C LEU A 496 13.22 18.68 12.10
N ASP A 497 12.35 18.19 11.22
CA ASP A 497 12.08 18.78 9.90
C ASP A 497 10.74 19.53 9.88
N VAL A 498 10.80 20.84 9.58
CA VAL A 498 9.62 21.71 9.51
C VAL A 498 8.65 21.24 8.43
N ASP A 499 9.16 20.78 7.29
CA ASP A 499 8.35 20.33 6.16
C ASP A 499 7.60 19.02 6.48
N ARG A 500 8.08 18.29 7.49
CA ARG A 500 7.44 17.07 8.02
C ARG A 500 6.61 17.29 9.28
N GLY A 501 6.41 18.56 9.66
CA GLY A 501 5.52 18.95 10.76
C GLY A 501 6.19 19.13 12.11
N ALA A 502 7.52 19.18 12.20
CA ALA A 502 8.24 19.38 13.47
C ALA A 502 7.77 20.61 14.26
N GLU A 503 7.33 21.68 13.58
CA GLU A 503 6.78 22.89 14.22
C GLU A 503 5.59 22.62 15.14
N LEU A 504 4.77 21.62 14.79
CA LEU A 504 3.61 21.20 15.57
C LEU A 504 3.98 20.67 16.95
N GLY A 505 5.20 20.13 17.08
CA GLY A 505 5.67 19.41 18.27
C GLY A 505 5.20 17.96 18.32
N TRP A 506 6.06 17.07 18.84
CA TRP A 506 5.82 15.62 18.83
C TRP A 506 4.48 15.20 19.45
N ALA A 507 4.02 15.85 20.52
CA ALA A 507 2.76 15.47 21.15
C ALA A 507 1.55 15.58 20.20
N LYS A 508 1.56 16.58 19.30
CA LYS A 508 0.52 16.74 18.28
C LYS A 508 0.71 15.75 17.13
N MET A 509 1.95 15.56 16.68
CA MET A 509 2.28 14.59 15.63
C MET A 509 1.90 13.17 16.06
N TYR A 510 2.25 12.76 17.28
CA TYR A 510 1.88 11.47 17.85
C TYR A 510 0.37 11.30 17.96
N LYS A 511 -0.36 12.35 18.38
CA LYS A 511 -1.83 12.30 18.42
C LYS A 511 -2.45 12.16 17.03
N ALA A 512 -1.86 12.80 16.01
CA ALA A 512 -2.28 12.62 14.62
C ALA A 512 -2.01 11.18 14.17
N LEU A 513 -0.80 10.65 14.42
CA LEU A 513 -0.46 9.26 14.11
C LEU A 513 -1.40 8.27 14.81
N ASP A 514 -1.67 8.42 16.10
CA ASP A 514 -2.63 7.58 16.84
C ASP A 514 -4.03 7.61 16.19
N LYS A 515 -4.49 8.78 15.74
CA LYS A 515 -5.76 8.95 15.04
C LYS A 515 -5.76 8.22 13.69
N GLU A 516 -4.70 8.35 12.90
CA GLU A 516 -4.62 7.72 11.58
C GLU A 516 -4.45 6.19 11.67
N VAL A 517 -3.64 5.69 12.61
CA VAL A 517 -3.58 4.25 12.91
C VAL A 517 -4.94 3.74 13.41
N SER A 518 -5.61 4.48 14.29
CA SER A 518 -6.97 4.13 14.73
C SER A 518 -7.95 4.07 13.57
N TRP A 519 -7.84 4.98 12.61
CA TRP A 519 -8.70 5.01 11.43
C TRP A 519 -8.51 3.75 10.58
N VAL A 520 -7.26 3.41 10.25
CA VAL A 520 -6.92 2.17 9.51
C VAL A 520 -7.41 0.93 10.26
N HIS A 521 -7.14 0.84 11.56
CA HIS A 521 -7.56 -0.28 12.41
C HIS A 521 -9.09 -0.46 12.44
N ASN A 522 -9.83 0.64 12.58
CA ASN A 522 -11.29 0.58 12.69
C ASN A 522 -11.98 0.29 11.36
N MET A 523 -11.46 0.81 10.24
CA MET A 523 -12.06 0.55 8.92
C MET A 523 -11.79 -0.87 8.43
N SER A 524 -10.70 -1.51 8.89
CA SER A 524 -10.30 -2.84 8.46
C SER A 524 -9.84 -3.73 9.63
N PRO A 525 -10.75 -4.17 10.53
CA PRO A 525 -10.37 -4.98 11.70
C PRO A 525 -9.77 -6.35 11.36
N SER A 526 -9.96 -6.82 10.13
CA SER A 526 -9.39 -8.08 9.63
C SER A 526 -8.01 -7.92 8.98
N LEU A 527 -7.50 -6.69 8.89
CA LEU A 527 -6.19 -6.40 8.33
C LEU A 527 -5.10 -6.94 9.24
N ARG A 528 -4.19 -7.75 8.70
CA ARG A 528 -3.12 -8.37 9.49
C ARG A 528 -1.99 -7.38 9.71
N ASN A 529 -1.54 -7.23 10.95
CA ASN A 529 -0.27 -6.54 11.24
C ASN A 529 0.89 -7.49 10.93
N LEU A 530 1.78 -7.08 10.04
CA LEU A 530 2.88 -7.88 9.50
C LEU A 530 4.20 -7.10 9.65
N THR A 531 5.31 -7.82 9.79
CA THR A 531 6.64 -7.25 9.51
C THR A 531 6.82 -6.99 8.00
N GLY A 532 7.89 -6.30 7.61
CA GLY A 532 8.23 -6.06 6.21
C GLY A 532 8.38 -7.35 5.42
N SER A 533 9.12 -8.33 5.94
CA SER A 533 9.26 -9.63 5.29
C SER A 533 7.96 -10.43 5.24
N GLU A 534 7.12 -10.36 6.29
CA GLU A 534 5.81 -11.00 6.28
C GLU A 534 4.88 -10.35 5.23
N LEU A 535 4.93 -9.02 5.05
CA LEU A 535 4.23 -8.32 3.97
C LEU A 535 4.75 -8.77 2.61
N ALA A 536 6.07 -8.81 2.41
CA ALA A 536 6.67 -9.29 1.17
C ALA A 536 6.24 -10.74 0.86
N GLY A 537 6.17 -11.60 1.88
CA GLY A 537 5.61 -12.95 1.75
C GLY A 537 4.13 -12.98 1.35
N ALA A 538 3.34 -12.02 1.83
CA ALA A 538 1.95 -11.84 1.42
C ALA A 538 1.83 -11.32 -0.02
N VAL A 539 2.67 -10.35 -0.41
CA VAL A 539 2.79 -9.85 -1.79
C VAL A 539 3.18 -10.97 -2.73
N GLN A 540 4.07 -11.87 -2.32
CA GLN A 540 4.46 -13.02 -3.14
C GLN A 540 3.27 -13.94 -3.44
N ARG A 541 2.47 -14.28 -2.41
CA ARG A 541 1.24 -15.09 -2.57
C ARG A 541 0.20 -14.38 -3.43
N TYR A 542 0.00 -13.09 -3.21
CA TYR A 542 -0.87 -12.24 -4.02
C TYR A 542 -0.42 -12.21 -5.49
N GLY A 543 0.84 -11.86 -5.74
CA GLY A 543 1.44 -11.62 -7.05
C GLY A 543 1.35 -12.81 -7.99
N ILE A 544 1.43 -14.03 -7.46
CA ILE A 544 1.42 -15.25 -8.26
C ILE A 544 0.03 -15.90 -8.39
N LEU A 545 -0.95 -15.47 -7.60
CA LEU A 545 -2.26 -16.12 -7.59
C LEU A 545 -2.99 -15.83 -8.89
N LYS A 546 -3.44 -16.89 -9.58
CA LYS A 546 -4.41 -16.77 -10.66
C LYS A 546 -5.78 -17.17 -10.14
N VAL A 547 -6.78 -16.35 -10.42
CA VAL A 547 -8.14 -16.53 -9.90
C VAL A 547 -9.07 -16.83 -11.07
N SER A 548 -9.84 -17.91 -10.94
CA SER A 548 -10.95 -18.21 -11.83
C SER A 548 -12.22 -18.33 -11.01
N GLN A 549 -13.31 -17.76 -11.53
CA GLN A 549 -14.58 -17.73 -10.83
C GLN A 549 -15.73 -18.18 -11.74
N LYS A 550 -16.68 -18.89 -11.14
CA LYS A 550 -17.92 -19.31 -11.79
C LYS A 550 -19.11 -19.07 -10.86
N TYR A 551 -19.91 -18.09 -11.23
CA TYR A 551 -21.17 -17.79 -10.57
C TYR A 551 -22.30 -18.66 -11.13
N THR A 552 -23.20 -19.07 -10.24
CA THR A 552 -24.44 -19.80 -10.54
C THR A 552 -25.51 -19.30 -9.59
N LYS A 553 -26.79 -19.64 -9.85
CA LYS A 553 -27.90 -19.24 -8.97
C LYS A 553 -27.73 -19.64 -7.49
N ASP A 554 -27.04 -20.75 -7.21
CA ASP A 554 -26.95 -21.31 -5.84
C ASP A 554 -25.56 -21.12 -5.22
N ALA A 555 -24.53 -20.81 -6.03
CA ALA A 555 -23.15 -20.82 -5.58
C ALA A 555 -22.20 -19.99 -6.47
N LEU A 556 -21.17 -19.43 -5.82
CA LEU A 556 -19.96 -18.91 -6.44
C LEU A 556 -18.81 -19.89 -6.19
N LYS A 557 -18.26 -20.45 -7.26
CA LYS A 557 -17.08 -21.33 -7.21
C LYS A 557 -15.84 -20.55 -7.59
N ILE A 558 -14.78 -20.70 -6.81
CA ILE A 558 -13.51 -20.00 -7.00
C ILE A 558 -12.41 -21.06 -7.05
N ASP A 559 -11.65 -21.07 -8.13
CA ASP A 559 -10.49 -21.93 -8.32
C ASP A 559 -9.24 -21.06 -8.40
N LEU A 560 -8.19 -21.49 -7.68
CA LEU A 560 -6.96 -20.75 -7.45
C LEU A 560 -5.78 -21.55 -7.98
N GLU A 561 -5.12 -21.04 -9.02
CA GLU A 561 -3.84 -21.60 -9.49
C GLU A 561 -2.67 -20.87 -8.80
N ASN A 562 -1.54 -21.57 -8.65
CA ASN A 562 -0.41 -21.15 -7.80
C ASN A 562 -0.80 -20.92 -6.32
N PHE A 563 -1.83 -21.62 -5.84
CA PHE A 563 -2.17 -21.65 -4.42
C PHE A 563 -1.14 -22.48 -3.64
N HIS A 564 -0.68 -21.98 -2.50
CA HIS A 564 0.29 -22.65 -1.64
C HIS A 564 -0.32 -23.09 -0.29
N ASP A 565 -0.56 -22.14 0.60
CA ASP A 565 -0.99 -22.38 1.98
C ASP A 565 -2.29 -21.65 2.30
N HIS A 566 -2.35 -20.35 1.99
CA HIS A 566 -3.54 -19.52 2.12
C HIS A 566 -3.52 -18.40 1.08
N ALA A 567 -4.69 -17.86 0.75
CA ALA A 567 -4.83 -16.70 -0.11
C ALA A 567 -5.97 -15.81 0.37
N TYR A 568 -5.84 -14.51 0.15
CA TYR A 568 -6.89 -13.55 0.45
C TYR A 568 -7.48 -13.00 -0.83
N LEU A 569 -8.80 -12.93 -0.87
CA LEU A 569 -9.55 -12.40 -2.01
C LEU A 569 -10.61 -11.43 -1.52
N MET A 570 -10.78 -10.34 -2.26
CA MET A 570 -11.97 -9.53 -2.16
C MET A 570 -13.09 -10.21 -2.95
N VAL A 571 -14.28 -10.28 -2.37
CA VAL A 571 -15.47 -10.86 -2.99
C VAL A 571 -16.60 -9.84 -2.88
N ARG A 572 -17.05 -9.31 -4.02
CA ARG A 572 -18.28 -8.52 -4.09
C ARG A 572 -19.42 -9.39 -4.62
N LEU A 573 -20.55 -9.42 -3.94
CA LEU A 573 -21.75 -10.16 -4.34
C LEU A 573 -22.93 -9.20 -4.61
N ASN A 574 -22.97 -8.61 -5.80
CA ASN A 574 -23.92 -7.54 -6.14
C ASN A 574 -25.40 -7.95 -6.12
N GLN A 575 -25.71 -9.25 -6.13
CA GLN A 575 -27.10 -9.76 -6.20
C GLN A 575 -27.49 -10.73 -5.09
N ASN A 576 -26.54 -11.16 -4.24
CA ASN A 576 -26.77 -12.23 -3.28
C ASN A 576 -25.89 -12.07 -2.05
N GLU A 577 -26.18 -12.85 -1.01
CA GLU A 577 -25.40 -12.86 0.21
C GLU A 577 -24.77 -14.23 0.47
N VAL A 578 -23.72 -14.24 1.30
CA VAL A 578 -23.09 -15.47 1.74
C VAL A 578 -24.04 -16.24 2.67
N LYS A 579 -24.34 -17.49 2.32
CA LYS A 579 -25.02 -18.44 3.20
C LYS A 579 -24.03 -19.33 3.95
N LYS A 580 -23.07 -19.90 3.22
CA LYS A 580 -22.06 -20.82 3.77
C LYS A 580 -20.83 -20.86 2.87
N VAL A 581 -19.66 -21.05 3.47
CA VAL A 581 -18.41 -21.23 2.74
C VAL A 581 -17.85 -22.63 3.00
N LYS A 582 -17.30 -23.24 1.95
CA LYS A 582 -16.50 -24.47 2.05
C LYS A 582 -15.06 -24.15 1.63
N ASN A 583 -14.10 -24.68 2.39
CA ASN A 583 -12.65 -24.53 2.17
C ASN A 583 -12.13 -23.09 2.30
N GLY A 584 -12.81 -22.26 3.08
CA GLY A 584 -12.36 -20.91 3.39
C GLY A 584 -13.22 -20.30 4.48
N LYS A 585 -12.82 -19.10 4.90
CA LYS A 585 -13.54 -18.27 5.85
C LYS A 585 -13.86 -16.94 5.18
N VAL A 586 -15.09 -16.45 5.36
CA VAL A 586 -15.49 -15.13 4.87
C VAL A 586 -15.75 -14.22 6.06
N THR A 587 -15.20 -13.01 6.00
CA THR A 587 -15.54 -11.89 6.87
C THR A 587 -16.29 -10.85 6.05
N HIS A 588 -17.47 -10.43 6.52
CA HIS A 588 -18.18 -9.29 5.94
C HIS A 588 -17.41 -8.01 6.25
N LEU A 589 -17.25 -7.14 5.25
CA LEU A 589 -16.53 -5.88 5.38
C LEU A 589 -17.49 -4.70 5.41
N THR A 590 -18.24 -4.50 4.33
CA THR A 590 -19.31 -3.51 4.23
C THR A 590 -20.27 -3.89 3.10
N GLY A 591 -21.54 -3.48 3.17
CA GLY A 591 -22.53 -3.73 2.12
C GLY A 591 -22.49 -5.15 1.55
N ASP A 592 -22.16 -5.25 0.26
CA ASP A 592 -22.03 -6.50 -0.50
C ASP A 592 -20.58 -6.99 -0.66
N LEU A 593 -19.65 -6.41 0.10
CA LEU A 593 -18.21 -6.68 0.05
C LEU A 593 -17.74 -7.56 1.21
N TYR A 594 -16.92 -8.56 0.88
CA TYR A 594 -16.44 -9.58 1.79
C TYR A 594 -14.94 -9.84 1.58
N LEU A 595 -14.22 -10.14 2.66
CA LEU A 595 -12.88 -10.72 2.63
C LEU A 595 -12.98 -12.24 2.71
N LEU A 596 -12.49 -12.94 1.69
CA LEU A 596 -12.34 -14.40 1.70
C LEU A 596 -10.90 -14.77 2.04
N GLU A 597 -10.71 -15.52 3.12
CA GLU A 597 -9.52 -16.31 3.38
C GLU A 597 -9.72 -17.72 2.81
N ALA A 598 -9.05 -18.01 1.69
CA ALA A 598 -9.03 -19.33 1.08
C ALA A 598 -8.02 -20.25 1.79
N THR A 599 -8.47 -21.42 2.22
CA THR A 599 -7.65 -22.46 2.87
C THR A 599 -7.40 -23.66 1.96
N ASN A 600 -7.88 -23.58 0.71
CA ASN A 600 -7.68 -24.58 -0.32
C ASN A 600 -7.73 -23.91 -1.70
N LYS A 601 -7.13 -24.56 -2.69
CA LYS A 601 -7.15 -24.10 -4.09
C LYS A 601 -8.54 -24.05 -4.74
N SER A 602 -9.55 -24.70 -4.14
CA SER A 602 -10.93 -24.63 -4.63
C SER A 602 -11.87 -24.30 -3.48
N VAL A 603 -12.57 -23.18 -3.61
CA VAL A 603 -13.50 -22.62 -2.62
C VAL A 603 -14.90 -22.58 -3.21
N THR A 604 -15.91 -22.83 -2.38
CA THR A 604 -17.31 -22.66 -2.79
C THR A 604 -18.05 -21.83 -1.76
N ILE A 605 -18.62 -20.72 -2.22
CA ILE A 605 -19.54 -19.88 -1.46
C ILE A 605 -20.95 -20.26 -1.91
N THR A 606 -21.74 -20.82 -1.00
CA THR A 606 -23.18 -21.04 -1.21
C THR A 606 -23.91 -19.72 -0.99
N LEU A 607 -24.79 -19.37 -1.90
CA LEU A 607 -25.55 -18.12 -1.89
C LEU A 607 -26.92 -18.33 -1.20
N LYS A 608 -27.52 -17.24 -0.71
CA LYS A 608 -28.79 -17.30 0.03
C LYS A 608 -30.00 -17.64 -0.84
#